data_AF-A0A9P6RZW8-F1
#
_entry.id   AF-A0A9P6RZW8-F1
#
_cell.length_a   1.000
_cell.length_b   1.000
_cell.length_c   1.000
_cell.angle_alpha   90.00
_cell.angle_beta   90.00
_cell.angle_gamma   90.00
#
_symmetry.space_group_name_H-M   'P 1'
#
loop_
_entity.id
_entity.type
_entity.pdbx_description
1 polymer ?
#
loop_
_entity_poly.entity_id
_entity_poly.type
_entity_poly.pdbx_seq_one_letter_code
_entity_poly.pdbx_strand_id
1 'polypeptide(L)'
;MSVPLYKYPCLTPSATGDLLLLGISPANEGTLNIHKIDVSNINSPLTYPYATQTNTLEWTSTAPTACFPYPGNVASVAFFAQFGPLTRFANVRGAGNIEGAINFPNTAFQSPKLFSFVASTGTFDFFHAYSNKTFATTGSAWTGARFNGTDSLYSFQSYFTTQVPAGPPMISMGTFTPGGTSGYNIFFDSLGAGSIYNTVASTQPVVLNLNTNLLTLARGQDVDMGGVKLSEEAIPVTMNSNGYLLDKASDGTTVVYFINPSQSAKLKAISTTSDVPVFSTVQSATAVGSKIVVYGVSNSSSVFFNSFDTSAGTWTGPNLIKPAKPPGNGGGDGESKGSSTAAIVGGIVGAVSPTQQVYPLPQQHQQQQQQQQQQGAYHQQQQQPTYDPHQGQLPPTSHYQMPQPNPAIYQQQHFDPNLSQQQQHYDPTLPQQNQQQPTYTYTPPTFIPQEQQQQQHLSTAPIIFQPHSPSGSSPVYTQAMYSPSTNASEYPQTPVTPASQAAYPTSEYQHQHQHQHDKSQAVPPIPVPSNPQYVGPEVMATTTAASRPANPQYVPQVGNEYTQ
;
A
#
# COMPACT_ATOMS: atom_id res chain seq x y z
N MET A 1 -15.05 -5.93 -26.47
CA MET A 1 -15.59 -6.80 -25.40
C MET A 1 -16.16 -5.91 -24.31
N SER A 2 -17.18 -6.34 -23.58
CA SER A 2 -17.67 -5.60 -22.41
C SER A 2 -16.64 -5.66 -21.28
N VAL A 3 -16.55 -4.62 -20.47
CA VAL A 3 -15.68 -4.63 -19.28
C VAL A 3 -16.21 -5.66 -18.29
N PRO A 4 -15.36 -6.57 -17.76
CA PRO A 4 -15.78 -7.54 -16.76
C PRO A 4 -16.32 -6.89 -15.48
N LEU A 5 -17.30 -7.55 -14.88
CA LEU A 5 -17.83 -7.20 -13.56
C LEU A 5 -17.16 -8.07 -12.50
N TYR A 6 -16.53 -7.44 -11.51
CA TYR A 6 -15.95 -8.11 -10.35
C TYR A 6 -16.56 -7.56 -9.06
N LYS A 7 -16.79 -8.44 -8.07
CA LYS A 7 -17.26 -8.03 -6.74
C LYS A 7 -16.15 -7.35 -5.92
N TYR A 8 -14.93 -7.84 -6.04
CA TYR A 8 -13.73 -7.25 -5.46
C TYR A 8 -12.71 -7.02 -6.58
N PRO A 9 -12.92 -5.99 -7.41
CA PRO A 9 -11.95 -5.59 -8.41
C PRO A 9 -10.71 -5.03 -7.72
N CYS A 10 -9.56 -5.16 -8.35
CA CYS A 10 -8.43 -4.30 -8.04
C CYS A 10 -7.85 -3.71 -9.33
N LEU A 11 -7.47 -2.44 -9.26
CA LEU A 11 -7.01 -1.63 -10.38
C LEU A 11 -5.58 -1.16 -10.12
N THR A 12 -4.67 -1.32 -11.09
CA THR A 12 -3.28 -0.85 -10.98
C THR A 12 -2.75 -0.43 -12.34
N PRO A 13 -1.89 0.60 -12.44
CA PRO A 13 -1.09 0.76 -13.63
C PRO A 13 -0.06 -0.38 -13.73
N SER A 14 0.41 -0.66 -14.94
CA SER A 14 1.65 -1.36 -15.20
C SER A 14 2.83 -0.38 -15.12
N ALA A 15 4.05 -0.91 -15.10
CA ALA A 15 5.27 -0.10 -15.24
C ALA A 15 5.31 0.73 -16.54
N THR A 16 4.60 0.31 -17.60
CA THR A 16 4.49 1.04 -18.87
C THR A 16 3.36 2.06 -18.91
N GLY A 17 2.57 2.16 -17.82
CA GLY A 17 1.42 3.06 -17.72
C GLY A 17 0.10 2.47 -18.25
N ASP A 18 0.08 1.20 -18.70
CA ASP A 18 -1.17 0.52 -19.07
C ASP A 18 -2.03 0.33 -17.82
N LEU A 19 -3.33 0.55 -17.91
CA LEU A 19 -4.24 0.29 -16.80
C LEU A 19 -4.63 -1.20 -16.78
N LEU A 20 -4.38 -1.88 -15.66
CA LEU A 20 -4.74 -3.28 -15.46
C LEU A 20 -5.92 -3.40 -14.49
N LEU A 21 -6.98 -4.08 -14.93
CA LEU A 21 -8.11 -4.51 -14.10
C LEU A 21 -7.97 -6.00 -13.81
N LEU A 22 -7.85 -6.34 -12.54
CA LEU A 22 -7.70 -7.71 -12.05
C LEU A 22 -8.90 -8.09 -11.20
N GLY A 23 -9.34 -9.35 -11.30
CA GLY A 23 -10.38 -9.87 -10.43
C GLY A 23 -10.77 -11.31 -10.73
N ILE A 24 -11.58 -11.87 -9.83
CA ILE A 24 -12.20 -13.19 -9.96
C ILE A 24 -13.70 -12.97 -10.16
N SER A 25 -14.24 -13.50 -11.26
CA SER A 25 -15.68 -13.42 -11.53
C SER A 25 -16.42 -14.56 -10.82
N PRO A 26 -17.57 -14.32 -10.18
CA PRO A 26 -18.41 -15.39 -9.65
C PRO A 26 -18.86 -16.42 -10.70
N ALA A 27 -18.91 -16.01 -11.98
CA ALA A 27 -19.24 -16.92 -13.08
C ALA A 27 -18.09 -17.89 -13.41
N ASN A 28 -16.85 -17.54 -13.05
CA ASN A 28 -15.63 -18.30 -13.32
C ASN A 28 -14.79 -18.41 -12.03
N GLU A 29 -15.39 -18.97 -10.98
CA GLU A 29 -14.75 -19.16 -9.67
C GLU A 29 -13.41 -19.92 -9.82
N GLY A 30 -12.42 -19.59 -8.99
CA GLY A 30 -11.09 -20.18 -9.10
C GLY A 30 -10.21 -19.60 -10.20
N THR A 31 -10.69 -18.65 -11.00
CA THR A 31 -9.91 -18.07 -12.12
C THR A 31 -9.66 -16.59 -11.92
N LEU A 32 -8.39 -16.24 -11.66
CA LEU A 32 -7.91 -14.87 -11.68
C LEU A 32 -7.78 -14.42 -13.14
N ASN A 33 -8.49 -13.35 -13.49
CA ASN A 33 -8.46 -12.76 -14.83
C ASN A 33 -7.90 -11.35 -14.76
N ILE A 34 -7.08 -11.01 -15.75
CA ILE A 34 -6.46 -9.69 -15.88
C ILE A 34 -6.76 -9.15 -17.25
N HIS A 35 -7.23 -7.91 -17.29
CA HIS A 35 -7.53 -7.18 -18.51
C HIS A 35 -6.72 -5.89 -18.56
N LYS A 36 -6.17 -5.57 -19.73
CA LYS A 36 -5.72 -4.20 -20.04
C LYS A 36 -6.92 -3.36 -20.40
N ILE A 37 -7.01 -2.17 -19.81
CA ILE A 37 -8.07 -1.21 -20.05
C ILE A 37 -7.46 0.03 -20.72
N ASP A 38 -7.97 0.36 -21.91
CA ASP A 38 -7.69 1.63 -22.56
C ASP A 38 -8.77 2.65 -22.17
N VAL A 39 -8.35 3.66 -21.42
CA VAL A 39 -9.19 4.78 -20.93
C VAL A 39 -8.96 6.08 -21.71
N SER A 40 -8.36 6.02 -22.90
CA SER A 40 -8.22 7.16 -23.80
C SER A 40 -9.57 7.83 -24.09
N ASN A 41 -10.64 7.03 -24.17
CA ASN A 41 -12.02 7.49 -24.06
C ASN A 41 -12.68 6.93 -22.80
N ILE A 42 -12.65 7.71 -21.71
CA ILE A 42 -13.19 7.32 -20.40
C ILE A 42 -14.69 6.97 -20.43
N ASN A 43 -15.46 7.50 -21.40
CA ASN A 43 -16.89 7.23 -21.55
C ASN A 43 -17.18 5.90 -22.27
N SER A 44 -16.19 5.31 -22.94
CA SER A 44 -16.29 4.04 -23.65
C SER A 44 -14.94 3.32 -23.64
N PRO A 45 -14.47 2.87 -22.46
CA PRO A 45 -13.17 2.25 -22.34
C PRO A 45 -13.13 0.92 -23.11
N LEU A 46 -11.98 0.64 -23.73
CA LEU A 46 -11.75 -0.64 -24.40
C LEU A 46 -11.06 -1.61 -23.43
N THR A 47 -11.39 -2.89 -23.54
CA THR A 47 -10.83 -3.94 -22.68
C THR A 47 -10.25 -5.07 -23.52
N TYR A 48 -9.10 -5.54 -23.10
CA TYR A 48 -8.32 -6.60 -23.75
C TYR A 48 -7.90 -7.62 -22.70
N PRO A 49 -8.20 -8.92 -22.87
CA PRO A 49 -7.63 -9.97 -22.05
C PRO A 49 -6.10 -9.88 -22.08
N TYR A 50 -5.49 -9.95 -20.90
CA TYR A 50 -4.05 -9.82 -20.75
C TYR A 50 -3.42 -11.09 -20.20
N ALA A 51 -3.98 -11.60 -19.10
CA ALA A 51 -3.49 -12.80 -18.45
C ALA A 51 -4.64 -13.52 -17.73
N THR A 52 -4.51 -14.83 -17.55
CA THR A 52 -5.45 -15.63 -16.78
C THR A 52 -4.71 -16.74 -16.06
N GLN A 53 -5.22 -17.12 -14.89
CA GLN A 53 -4.72 -18.27 -14.15
C GLN A 53 -5.87 -18.92 -13.39
N THR A 54 -6.02 -20.23 -13.57
CA THR A 54 -7.01 -21.04 -12.87
C THR A 54 -6.33 -21.82 -11.75
N ASN A 55 -6.77 -21.58 -10.52
CA ASN A 55 -6.48 -22.39 -9.35
C ASN A 55 -7.65 -22.28 -8.36
N THR A 56 -8.53 -23.28 -8.39
CA THR A 56 -9.78 -23.31 -7.63
C THR A 56 -9.60 -23.40 -6.11
N LEU A 57 -8.41 -23.77 -5.65
CA LEU A 57 -8.10 -23.84 -4.21
C LEU A 57 -7.55 -22.52 -3.66
N GLU A 58 -7.10 -21.63 -4.53
CA GLU A 58 -6.36 -20.43 -4.15
C GLU A 58 -7.15 -19.14 -4.41
N TRP A 59 -8.01 -19.12 -5.43
CA TRP A 59 -8.73 -17.93 -5.85
C TRP A 59 -10.23 -18.03 -5.62
N THR A 60 -10.81 -17.04 -4.95
CA THR A 60 -12.27 -16.90 -4.82
C THR A 60 -12.77 -15.51 -5.22
N SER A 61 -13.98 -15.43 -5.78
CA SER A 61 -14.66 -14.15 -6.07
C SER A 61 -15.24 -13.46 -4.85
N THR A 62 -15.21 -14.13 -3.69
CA THR A 62 -15.81 -13.63 -2.44
C THR A 62 -14.84 -12.94 -1.49
N ALA A 63 -13.54 -13.01 -1.79
CA ALA A 63 -12.48 -12.42 -0.98
C ALA A 63 -12.09 -11.03 -1.51
N PRO A 64 -11.86 -10.03 -0.63
CA PRO A 64 -11.31 -8.74 -1.01
C PRO A 64 -9.95 -8.86 -1.68
N THR A 65 -9.63 -7.97 -2.60
CA THR A 65 -8.38 -7.96 -3.36
C THR A 65 -7.69 -6.61 -3.29
N ALA A 66 -6.38 -6.59 -3.52
CA ALA A 66 -5.62 -5.39 -3.82
C ALA A 66 -4.58 -5.73 -4.88
N CYS A 67 -4.20 -4.72 -5.66
CA CYS A 67 -3.06 -4.82 -6.56
C CYS A 67 -2.25 -3.54 -6.53
N PHE A 68 -0.97 -3.67 -6.83
CA PHE A 68 0.00 -2.59 -6.79
C PHE A 68 0.92 -2.68 -8.00
N PRO A 69 1.37 -1.54 -8.54
CA PRO A 69 2.34 -1.54 -9.61
C PRO A 69 3.71 -1.94 -9.06
N TYR A 70 4.53 -2.57 -9.90
CA TYR A 70 5.97 -2.62 -9.66
C TYR A 70 6.61 -1.39 -10.34
N PRO A 71 7.06 -0.37 -9.59
CA PRO A 71 7.59 0.86 -10.20
C PRO A 71 9.04 0.70 -10.73
N GLY A 72 9.70 -0.43 -10.46
CA GLY A 72 11.07 -0.73 -10.91
C GLY A 72 11.15 -1.43 -12.27
N ASN A 73 12.37 -1.51 -12.82
CA ASN A 73 12.68 -2.31 -14.02
C ASN A 73 12.73 -3.82 -13.68
N VAL A 74 11.59 -4.38 -13.28
CA VAL A 74 11.45 -5.81 -12.99
C VAL A 74 10.60 -6.52 -14.05
N ALA A 75 10.73 -7.84 -14.12
CA ALA A 75 9.95 -8.66 -15.04
C ALA A 75 8.44 -8.64 -14.74
N SER A 76 8.05 -8.30 -13.51
CA SER A 76 6.66 -8.20 -13.10
C SER A 76 6.11 -6.80 -13.34
N VAL A 77 4.88 -6.73 -13.84
CA VAL A 77 4.17 -5.47 -14.11
C VAL A 77 3.21 -5.09 -13.00
N ALA A 78 2.76 -6.06 -12.21
CA ALA A 78 1.88 -5.85 -11.07
C ALA A 78 2.05 -6.94 -10.01
N PHE A 79 1.72 -6.59 -8.78
CA PHE A 79 1.52 -7.50 -7.65
C PHE A 79 0.02 -7.61 -7.38
N PHE A 80 -0.48 -8.83 -7.17
CA PHE A 80 -1.87 -9.11 -6.80
C PHE A 80 -1.93 -9.82 -5.45
N ALA A 81 -2.84 -9.39 -4.58
CA ALA A 81 -3.13 -10.03 -3.30
C ALA A 81 -4.63 -10.21 -3.09
N GLN A 82 -5.01 -11.38 -2.57
CA GLN A 82 -6.35 -11.73 -2.13
C GLN A 82 -6.35 -11.95 -0.61
N PHE A 83 -7.25 -11.27 0.09
CA PHE A 83 -7.33 -11.22 1.55
C PHE A 83 -8.40 -12.18 2.07
N GLY A 84 -8.06 -12.97 3.07
CA GLY A 84 -8.93 -14.00 3.64
C GLY A 84 -8.25 -14.72 4.79
N PRO A 85 -8.69 -15.94 5.15
CA PRO A 85 -8.05 -16.72 6.22
C PRO A 85 -6.55 -16.97 5.99
N LEU A 86 -6.13 -17.02 4.73
CA LEU A 86 -4.75 -16.96 4.28
C LEU A 86 -4.67 -15.89 3.20
N THR A 87 -3.80 -14.90 3.36
CA THR A 87 -3.55 -13.95 2.27
C THR A 87 -2.74 -14.64 1.19
N ARG A 88 -3.34 -14.75 0.02
CA ARG A 88 -2.71 -15.32 -1.18
C ARG A 88 -2.25 -14.20 -2.08
N PHE A 89 -1.07 -14.33 -2.67
CA PHE A 89 -0.54 -13.33 -3.57
C PHE A 89 0.26 -13.95 -4.70
N ALA A 90 0.36 -13.22 -5.80
CA ALA A 90 1.07 -13.63 -7.00
C ALA A 90 1.61 -12.41 -7.75
N ASN A 91 2.74 -12.59 -8.44
CA ASN A 91 3.22 -11.61 -9.39
C ASN A 91 2.58 -11.82 -10.77
N VAL A 92 2.32 -10.70 -11.44
CA VAL A 92 1.88 -10.66 -12.84
C VAL A 92 3.07 -10.26 -13.69
N ARG A 93 3.48 -11.11 -14.62
CA ARG A 93 4.65 -10.90 -15.49
C ARG A 93 4.28 -10.07 -16.72
N GLY A 94 5.24 -9.28 -17.20
CA GLY A 94 5.08 -8.46 -18.41
C GLY A 94 4.72 -9.27 -19.67
N ALA A 95 5.12 -10.55 -19.72
CA ALA A 95 4.77 -11.48 -20.78
C ALA A 95 3.32 -12.00 -20.72
N GLY A 96 2.49 -11.55 -19.77
CA GLY A 96 1.09 -11.99 -19.62
C GLY A 96 0.92 -13.30 -18.85
N ASN A 97 1.93 -13.71 -18.07
CA ASN A 97 1.86 -14.89 -17.21
C ASN A 97 1.62 -14.47 -15.75
N ILE A 98 0.90 -15.28 -14.98
CA ILE A 98 0.70 -15.08 -13.54
C ILE A 98 1.43 -16.21 -12.80
N GLU A 99 2.24 -15.85 -11.82
CA GLU A 99 2.90 -16.84 -10.95
C GLU A 99 1.89 -17.63 -10.12
N GLY A 100 2.26 -18.84 -9.71
CA GLY A 100 1.45 -19.60 -8.75
C GLY A 100 1.21 -18.80 -7.47
N ALA A 101 -0.01 -18.90 -6.92
CA ALA A 101 -0.35 -18.26 -5.67
C ALA A 101 0.55 -18.77 -4.54
N ILE A 102 1.09 -17.85 -3.74
CA ILE A 102 1.82 -18.17 -2.53
C ILE A 102 1.22 -17.43 -1.33
N ASN A 103 1.66 -17.79 -0.13
CA ASN A 103 1.24 -17.14 1.10
C ASN A 103 2.37 -17.11 2.13
N PHE A 104 2.19 -16.29 3.17
CA PHE A 104 3.01 -16.41 4.36
C PHE A 104 2.44 -17.47 5.29
N PRO A 105 3.23 -18.47 5.71
CA PRO A 105 2.77 -19.47 6.66
C PRO A 105 2.33 -18.81 7.97
N ASN A 106 1.15 -19.19 8.46
CA ASN A 106 0.60 -18.74 9.75
C ASN A 106 0.36 -17.23 9.87
N THR A 107 0.29 -16.50 8.76
CA THR A 107 -0.01 -15.07 8.77
C THR A 107 -0.90 -14.71 7.59
N ALA A 108 -1.98 -14.01 7.89
CA ALA A 108 -2.85 -13.38 6.91
C ALA A 108 -2.96 -11.90 7.22
N PHE A 109 -3.00 -11.08 6.17
CA PHE A 109 -3.36 -9.68 6.26
C PHE A 109 -4.88 -9.55 6.28
N GLN A 110 -5.36 -8.68 7.16
CA GLN A 110 -6.79 -8.61 7.48
C GLN A 110 -7.62 -7.94 6.39
N SER A 111 -7.08 -6.92 5.74
CA SER A 111 -7.83 -6.09 4.81
C SER A 111 -6.93 -5.41 3.79
N PRO A 112 -7.38 -5.24 2.53
CA PRO A 112 -6.68 -4.41 1.55
C PRO A 112 -6.56 -2.95 2.01
N LYS A 113 -7.49 -2.46 2.85
CA LYS A 113 -7.44 -1.10 3.41
C LYS A 113 -6.36 -0.91 4.46
N LEU A 114 -5.82 -2.01 5.01
CA LEU A 114 -4.78 -2.01 6.04
C LEU A 114 -3.46 -2.57 5.48
N PHE A 115 -3.23 -2.41 4.18
CA PHE A 115 -2.08 -2.93 3.46
C PHE A 115 -1.46 -1.83 2.60
N SER A 116 -0.40 -1.19 3.11
CA SER A 116 0.12 0.06 2.55
C SER A 116 1.48 -0.09 1.91
N PHE A 117 1.61 0.36 0.67
CA PHE A 117 2.87 0.36 -0.09
C PHE A 117 3.74 1.57 0.31
N VAL A 118 4.86 1.34 1.00
CA VAL A 118 5.64 2.40 1.67
C VAL A 118 7.04 2.63 1.11
N ALA A 119 7.60 1.68 0.36
CA ALA A 119 8.90 1.86 -0.30
C ALA A 119 9.08 0.84 -1.44
N SER A 120 9.89 1.19 -2.42
CA SER A 120 10.24 0.30 -3.53
C SER A 120 11.69 0.51 -3.94
N THR A 121 12.51 -0.53 -3.85
CA THR A 121 13.94 -0.46 -4.19
C THR A 121 14.41 -1.73 -4.89
N GLY A 122 15.10 -1.56 -6.02
CA GLY A 122 15.56 -2.67 -6.85
C GLY A 122 14.40 -3.54 -7.32
N THR A 123 14.38 -4.79 -6.86
CA THR A 123 13.32 -5.77 -7.16
C THR A 123 12.34 -5.98 -6.00
N PHE A 124 12.41 -5.14 -4.97
CA PHE A 124 11.65 -5.31 -3.74
C PHE A 124 10.68 -4.16 -3.49
N ASP A 125 9.44 -4.53 -3.19
CA ASP A 125 8.40 -3.62 -2.73
C ASP A 125 8.09 -3.91 -1.27
N PHE A 126 7.95 -2.84 -0.47
CA PHE A 126 7.80 -2.93 0.96
C PHE A 126 6.44 -2.40 1.39
N PHE A 127 5.79 -3.15 2.26
CA PHE A 127 4.45 -2.87 2.73
C PHE A 127 4.41 -2.86 4.26
N HIS A 128 3.67 -1.91 4.81
CA HIS A 128 3.25 -1.96 6.20
C HIS A 128 1.81 -2.47 6.25
N ALA A 129 1.59 -3.56 6.99
CA ALA A 129 0.34 -4.30 6.93
C ALA A 129 -0.19 -4.67 8.31
N TYR A 130 -1.51 -4.71 8.46
CA TYR A 130 -2.17 -5.23 9.65
C TYR A 130 -2.54 -6.71 9.46
N SER A 131 -2.01 -7.57 10.34
CA SER A 131 -2.16 -9.01 10.25
C SER A 131 -3.20 -9.58 11.22
N ASN A 132 -3.53 -10.86 11.07
CA ASN A 132 -4.40 -11.61 11.97
C ASN A 132 -3.70 -12.14 13.23
N LYS A 133 -2.42 -11.80 13.43
CA LYS A 133 -1.63 -12.31 14.52
C LYS A 133 -0.99 -11.15 15.27
N THR A 134 -1.16 -11.13 16.59
CA THR A 134 -0.35 -10.25 17.46
C THR A 134 0.99 -10.93 17.72
N PHE A 135 2.08 -10.23 17.43
CA PHE A 135 3.43 -10.76 17.61
C PHE A 135 3.91 -10.49 19.03
N ALA A 136 4.41 -11.53 19.71
CA ALA A 136 4.87 -11.41 21.10
C ALA A 136 6.00 -10.37 21.27
N THR A 137 6.85 -10.22 20.25
CA THR A 137 7.99 -9.30 20.27
C THR A 137 7.59 -7.83 20.32
N THR A 138 6.54 -7.44 19.57
CA THR A 138 6.09 -6.05 19.45
C THR A 138 4.79 -5.78 20.21
N GLY A 139 4.07 -6.82 20.63
CA GLY A 139 2.73 -6.72 21.19
C GLY A 139 1.69 -6.19 20.19
N SER A 140 1.98 -6.24 18.88
CA SER A 140 1.16 -5.62 17.84
C SER A 140 0.86 -6.60 16.71
N ALA A 141 -0.24 -6.36 16.00
CA ALA A 141 -0.60 -7.06 14.77
C ALA A 141 -0.04 -6.39 13.50
N TRP A 142 0.56 -5.21 13.64
CA TRP A 142 1.26 -4.53 12.56
C TRP A 142 2.60 -5.21 12.23
N THR A 143 2.88 -5.37 10.95
CA THR A 143 4.05 -6.08 10.42
C THR A 143 4.58 -5.41 9.17
N GLY A 144 5.88 -5.54 8.93
CA GLY A 144 6.48 -5.23 7.64
C GLY A 144 6.43 -6.45 6.72
N ALA A 145 6.14 -6.23 5.45
CA ALA A 145 6.26 -7.23 4.39
C ALA A 145 7.14 -6.68 3.27
N ARG A 146 7.88 -7.57 2.62
CA ARG A 146 8.72 -7.28 1.45
C ARG A 146 8.39 -8.29 0.37
N PHE A 147 7.93 -7.83 -0.77
CA PHE A 147 7.62 -8.68 -1.92
C PHE A 147 8.71 -8.55 -2.96
N ASN A 148 9.08 -9.67 -3.57
CA ASN A 148 10.07 -9.70 -4.62
C ASN A 148 9.38 -9.77 -5.98
N GLY A 149 9.55 -8.71 -6.78
CA GLY A 149 9.00 -8.60 -8.12
C GLY A 149 9.68 -9.51 -9.15
N THR A 150 10.84 -10.09 -8.86
CA THR A 150 11.49 -11.08 -9.72
C THR A 150 11.01 -12.50 -9.45
N ASP A 151 10.73 -12.87 -8.20
CA ASP A 151 10.25 -14.21 -7.84
C ASP A 151 9.57 -14.15 -6.47
N SER A 152 8.25 -14.41 -6.44
CA SER A 152 7.46 -14.28 -5.22
C SER A 152 7.94 -15.19 -4.10
N LEU A 153 8.60 -16.32 -4.37
CA LEU A 153 9.12 -17.24 -3.34
C LEU A 153 10.13 -16.58 -2.38
N TYR A 154 10.78 -15.50 -2.81
CA TYR A 154 11.71 -14.71 -1.98
C TYR A 154 11.04 -13.52 -1.29
N SER A 155 9.72 -13.49 -1.27
CA SER A 155 8.94 -12.54 -0.46
C SER A 155 9.05 -12.93 1.01
N PHE A 156 9.04 -11.93 1.88
CA PHE A 156 9.34 -12.10 3.28
C PHE A 156 8.46 -11.19 4.14
N GLN A 157 8.13 -11.66 5.33
CA GLN A 157 7.45 -10.86 6.34
C GLN A 157 8.31 -10.77 7.60
N SER A 158 8.26 -9.64 8.28
CA SER A 158 8.93 -9.43 9.55
C SER A 158 7.96 -8.92 10.60
N TYR A 159 8.01 -9.58 11.74
CA TYR A 159 7.17 -9.29 12.90
C TYR A 159 7.65 -8.06 13.67
N PHE A 160 8.81 -7.51 13.30
CA PHE A 160 9.42 -6.39 13.96
C PHE A 160 9.19 -5.10 13.19
N THR A 161 8.54 -4.15 13.85
CA THR A 161 8.47 -2.74 13.46
C THR A 161 8.86 -1.91 14.68
N THR A 162 9.63 -0.83 14.49
CA THR A 162 10.17 -0.03 15.60
C THR A 162 9.12 0.81 16.32
N GLN A 163 8.02 1.12 15.62
CA GLN A 163 6.85 1.82 16.13
C GLN A 163 5.62 1.16 15.52
N VAL A 164 4.50 1.23 16.23
CA VAL A 164 3.24 0.64 15.79
C VAL A 164 2.13 1.68 15.91
N PRO A 165 1.25 1.80 14.91
CA PRO A 165 0.05 2.61 15.03
C PRO A 165 -0.77 2.20 16.26
N ALA A 166 -1.18 3.19 17.05
CA ALA A 166 -2.07 2.99 18.18
C ALA A 166 -3.54 3.08 17.74
N GLY A 167 -4.42 2.37 18.45
CA GLY A 167 -5.86 2.43 18.21
C GLY A 167 -6.41 1.38 17.23
N PRO A 168 -7.75 1.28 17.13
CA PRO A 168 -8.43 0.31 16.27
C PRO A 168 -8.31 0.69 14.79
N PRO A 169 -7.63 -0.13 13.95
CA PRO A 169 -7.27 0.27 12.61
C PRO A 169 -8.47 0.34 11.66
N MET A 170 -8.55 1.39 10.84
CA MET A 170 -9.60 1.54 9.83
C MET A 170 -9.00 1.59 8.42
N ILE A 171 -8.07 2.51 8.17
CA ILE A 171 -7.41 2.69 6.87
C ILE A 171 -5.93 2.95 7.10
N SER A 172 -5.11 2.41 6.22
CA SER A 172 -3.70 2.72 6.12
C SER A 172 -3.36 3.00 4.66
N MET A 173 -2.61 4.08 4.45
CA MET A 173 -2.16 4.54 3.15
C MET A 173 -0.65 4.70 3.17
N GLY A 174 0.01 4.27 2.11
CA GLY A 174 1.43 4.49 1.93
C GLY A 174 1.69 5.69 1.02
N THR A 175 2.85 6.30 1.18
CA THR A 175 3.49 7.13 0.16
C THR A 175 4.95 6.68 0.06
N PHE A 176 5.55 6.82 -1.12
CA PHE A 176 6.92 6.38 -1.36
C PHE A 176 7.61 7.25 -2.41
N THR A 177 8.94 7.22 -2.39
CA THR A 177 9.75 7.74 -3.51
C THR A 177 10.08 6.58 -4.44
N PRO A 178 9.71 6.62 -5.74
CA PRO A 178 10.08 5.57 -6.69
C PRO A 178 11.58 5.29 -6.68
N GLY A 179 11.96 4.01 -6.55
CA GLY A 179 13.36 3.58 -6.42
C GLY A 179 14.01 3.89 -5.06
N GLY A 180 13.29 4.52 -4.14
CA GLY A 180 13.75 4.90 -2.81
C GLY A 180 13.40 3.88 -1.73
N THR A 181 14.19 3.90 -0.67
CA THR A 181 13.98 3.09 0.55
C THR A 181 13.14 3.80 1.60
N SER A 182 12.57 4.97 1.27
CA SER A 182 11.84 5.79 2.24
C SER A 182 10.51 6.26 1.69
N GLY A 183 9.60 6.48 2.63
CA GLY A 183 8.24 6.91 2.38
C GLY A 183 7.53 7.22 3.70
N TYR A 184 6.21 7.19 3.66
CA TYR A 184 5.40 7.40 4.86
C TYR A 184 4.30 6.35 4.92
N ASN A 185 4.03 5.88 6.13
CA ASN A 185 2.81 5.18 6.46
C ASN A 185 1.85 6.17 7.13
N ILE A 186 0.66 6.33 6.57
CA ILE A 186 -0.38 7.22 7.08
C ILE A 186 -1.53 6.35 7.52
N PHE A 187 -1.81 6.39 8.81
CA PHE A 187 -2.78 5.55 9.48
C PHE A 187 -3.98 6.39 9.91
N PHE A 188 -5.18 5.86 9.75
CA PHE A 188 -6.42 6.42 10.28
C PHE A 188 -7.15 5.34 11.09
N ASP A 189 -7.52 5.68 12.32
CA ASP A 189 -8.28 4.79 13.18
C ASP A 189 -9.80 4.97 13.00
N SER A 190 -10.57 4.04 13.56
CA SER A 190 -12.03 4.10 13.55
C SER A 190 -12.62 5.12 14.54
N LEU A 191 -11.79 5.77 15.36
CA LEU A 191 -12.18 6.85 16.27
C LEU A 191 -12.10 8.22 15.58
N GLY A 192 -11.54 8.28 14.37
CA GLY A 192 -11.40 9.48 13.56
C GLY A 192 -10.07 10.21 13.75
N ALA A 193 -9.10 9.62 14.45
CA ALA A 193 -7.74 10.14 14.52
C ALA A 193 -6.88 9.59 13.39
N GLY A 194 -5.78 10.29 13.09
CA GLY A 194 -4.78 9.81 12.14
C GLY A 194 -3.36 10.08 12.62
N SER A 195 -2.42 9.28 12.12
CA SER A 195 -0.99 9.41 12.43
C SER A 195 -0.14 9.14 11.20
N ILE A 196 0.97 9.86 11.07
CA ILE A 196 1.97 9.74 10.01
C ILE A 196 3.25 9.18 10.62
N TYR A 197 3.79 8.14 10.00
CA TYR A 197 5.06 7.52 10.37
C TYR A 197 6.01 7.61 9.18
N ASN A 198 7.08 8.41 9.30
CA ASN A 198 8.18 8.31 8.35
C ASN A 198 8.72 6.86 8.40
N THR A 199 8.78 6.20 7.25
CA THR A 199 9.05 4.78 7.14
C THR A 199 10.28 4.55 6.27
N VAL A 200 11.22 3.77 6.77
CA VAL A 200 12.45 3.40 6.08
C VAL A 200 12.52 1.89 5.93
N ALA A 201 12.62 1.43 4.69
CA ALA A 201 12.83 0.05 4.34
C ALA A 201 14.30 -0.35 4.53
N SER A 202 14.50 -1.54 5.09
CA SER A 202 15.82 -2.12 5.25
C SER A 202 16.39 -2.58 3.90
N THR A 203 17.61 -2.14 3.60
CA THR A 203 18.40 -2.60 2.45
C THR A 203 19.22 -3.84 2.75
N GLN A 204 19.20 -4.32 4.00
CA GLN A 204 19.99 -5.47 4.40
C GLN A 204 19.50 -6.72 3.67
N PRO A 205 20.43 -7.62 3.25
CA PRO A 205 20.05 -8.94 2.80
C PRO A 205 19.21 -9.61 3.88
N VAL A 206 18.00 -10.02 3.53
CA VAL A 206 17.19 -10.82 4.44
C VAL A 206 17.76 -12.22 4.41
N VAL A 207 18.62 -12.48 5.39
CA VAL A 207 18.83 -13.85 5.87
C VAL A 207 17.48 -14.29 6.43
N LEU A 208 17.11 -15.57 6.33
CA LEU A 208 15.80 -16.17 6.70
C LEU A 208 15.42 -16.05 8.21
N ASN A 209 15.76 -14.93 8.85
CA ASN A 209 15.50 -14.58 10.23
C ASN A 209 14.35 -13.57 10.29
N LEU A 210 13.19 -14.04 10.76
CA LEU A 210 11.95 -13.28 10.95
C LEU A 210 12.09 -12.09 11.92
N ASN A 211 13.19 -12.01 12.67
CA ASN A 211 13.50 -10.89 13.56
C ASN A 211 14.28 -9.76 12.86
N THR A 212 14.61 -9.91 11.58
CA THR A 212 15.24 -8.82 10.82
C THR A 212 14.23 -7.70 10.64
N ASN A 213 14.58 -6.50 11.08
CA ASN A 213 13.73 -5.33 10.86
C ASN A 213 13.63 -5.03 9.36
N LEU A 214 12.43 -5.20 8.78
CA LEU A 214 12.16 -4.82 7.39
C LEU A 214 11.82 -3.35 7.26
N LEU A 215 11.11 -2.80 8.23
CA LEU A 215 10.56 -1.44 8.22
C LEU A 215 10.81 -0.76 9.55
N THR A 216 11.59 0.32 9.50
CA THR A 216 11.75 1.24 10.62
C THR A 216 10.74 2.36 10.48
N LEU A 217 9.82 2.46 11.43
CA LEU A 217 8.88 3.57 11.56
C LEU A 217 9.45 4.56 12.58
N ALA A 218 9.51 5.84 12.20
CA ALA A 218 9.83 6.93 13.11
C ALA A 218 8.69 7.17 14.10
N ARG A 219 8.89 8.08 15.06
CA ARG A 219 7.82 8.52 15.97
C ARG A 219 6.65 9.09 15.15
N GLY A 220 5.43 8.67 15.50
CA GLY A 220 4.21 9.14 14.85
C GLY A 220 3.99 10.64 15.04
N GLN A 221 3.53 11.30 13.99
CA GLN A 221 3.01 12.66 14.00
C GLN A 221 1.50 12.62 13.76
N ASP A 222 0.72 13.31 14.60
CA ASP A 222 -0.73 13.35 14.43
C ASP A 222 -1.12 14.06 13.12
N VAL A 223 -2.14 13.51 12.45
CA VAL A 223 -2.76 14.14 11.28
C VAL A 223 -3.73 15.21 11.75
N ASP A 224 -3.59 16.44 11.26
CA ASP A 224 -4.65 17.45 11.39
C ASP A 224 -5.80 17.04 10.46
N MET A 225 -6.84 16.45 11.05
CA MET A 225 -8.02 16.00 10.33
C MET A 225 -8.87 17.16 9.82
N GLY A 226 -8.69 18.39 10.31
CA GLY A 226 -9.44 19.57 9.84
C GLY A 226 -10.97 19.43 9.91
N GLY A 227 -11.48 18.60 10.82
CA GLY A 227 -12.91 18.27 10.92
C GLY A 227 -13.40 17.19 9.93
N VAL A 228 -12.52 16.64 9.09
CA VAL A 228 -12.83 15.50 8.22
C VAL A 228 -13.11 14.27 9.07
N LYS A 229 -14.25 13.62 8.80
CA LYS A 229 -14.58 12.30 9.32
C LYS A 229 -14.63 11.32 8.15
N LEU A 230 -13.64 10.44 8.09
CA LEU A 230 -13.57 9.40 7.07
C LEU A 230 -14.64 8.33 7.33
N SER A 231 -15.25 7.82 6.27
CA SER A 231 -16.12 6.64 6.38
C SER A 231 -15.31 5.34 6.34
N GLU A 232 -15.91 4.24 6.83
CA GLU A 232 -15.35 2.90 6.67
C GLU A 232 -15.26 2.46 5.20
N GLU A 233 -15.96 3.14 4.29
CA GLU A 233 -15.97 2.87 2.85
C GLU A 233 -14.80 3.53 2.13
N ALA A 234 -14.08 4.47 2.76
CA ALA A 234 -12.98 5.19 2.12
C ALA A 234 -11.89 4.26 1.54
N ILE A 235 -11.30 4.71 0.43
CA ILE A 235 -10.38 3.94 -0.40
C ILE A 235 -9.05 4.68 -0.48
N PRO A 236 -7.95 4.10 0.04
CA PRO A 236 -6.63 4.69 -0.09
C PRO A 236 -6.11 4.55 -1.52
N VAL A 237 -5.53 5.63 -2.03
CA VAL A 237 -4.83 5.68 -3.31
C VAL A 237 -3.44 6.23 -3.08
N THR A 238 -2.45 5.38 -3.29
CA THR A 238 -1.03 5.75 -3.21
C THR A 238 -0.58 6.38 -4.53
N MET A 239 0.00 7.58 -4.48
CA MET A 239 0.48 8.31 -5.65
C MET A 239 1.87 8.90 -5.39
N ASN A 240 2.89 8.03 -5.42
CA ASN A 240 4.27 8.38 -5.06
C ASN A 240 4.32 9.06 -3.69
N SER A 241 4.83 10.29 -3.60
CA SER A 241 4.95 11.09 -2.36
C SER A 241 3.62 11.67 -1.85
N ASN A 242 2.54 11.54 -2.62
CA ASN A 242 1.22 12.04 -2.30
C ASN A 242 0.28 10.90 -1.92
N GLY A 243 -0.54 11.12 -0.90
CA GLY A 243 -1.62 10.22 -0.52
C GLY A 243 -2.98 10.83 -0.85
N TYR A 244 -3.87 10.02 -1.41
CA TYR A 244 -5.26 10.39 -1.67
C TYR A 244 -6.22 9.40 -1.04
N LEU A 245 -7.37 9.87 -0.59
CA LEU A 245 -8.48 9.04 -0.13
C LEU A 245 -9.72 9.41 -0.93
N LEU A 246 -10.41 8.40 -1.47
CA LEU A 246 -11.74 8.58 -2.04
C LEU A 246 -12.75 8.12 -1.01
N ASP A 247 -13.71 8.97 -0.68
CA ASP A 247 -14.69 8.69 0.35
C ASP A 247 -16.11 9.05 -0.08
N LYS A 248 -17.09 8.53 0.65
CA LYS A 248 -18.50 8.80 0.45
C LYS A 248 -18.92 10.02 1.25
N ALA A 249 -19.31 11.08 0.55
CA ALA A 249 -19.94 12.24 1.16
C ALA A 249 -21.34 11.89 1.70
N SER A 250 -21.89 12.76 2.55
CA SER A 250 -23.22 12.57 3.15
C SER A 250 -24.36 12.54 2.12
N ASP A 251 -24.16 13.14 0.95
CA ASP A 251 -25.10 13.11 -0.18
C ASP A 251 -24.91 11.89 -1.11
N GLY A 252 -23.98 10.98 -0.77
CA GLY A 252 -23.65 9.80 -1.56
C GLY A 252 -22.70 10.04 -2.72
N THR A 253 -22.21 11.26 -2.93
CA THR A 253 -21.18 11.56 -3.94
C THR A 253 -19.78 11.16 -3.48
N THR A 254 -18.84 11.11 -4.41
CA THR A 254 -17.42 10.86 -4.11
C THR A 254 -16.70 12.17 -3.76
N VAL A 255 -16.10 12.22 -2.58
CA VAL A 255 -15.17 13.29 -2.16
C VAL A 255 -13.73 12.77 -2.23
N VAL A 256 -12.80 13.64 -2.64
CA VAL A 256 -11.37 13.33 -2.68
C VAL A 256 -10.65 14.11 -1.58
N TYR A 257 -9.96 13.40 -0.70
CA TYR A 257 -9.04 13.98 0.26
C TYR A 257 -7.60 13.80 -0.19
N PHE A 258 -6.73 14.71 0.24
CA PHE A 258 -5.32 14.76 -0.09
C PHE A 258 -4.47 15.01 1.15
N ILE A 259 -3.31 14.36 1.19
CA ILE A 259 -2.26 14.61 2.17
C ILE A 259 -0.89 14.42 1.52
N ASN A 260 0.02 15.37 1.78
CA ASN A 260 1.43 15.23 1.45
C ASN A 260 2.24 15.29 2.76
N PRO A 261 2.62 14.12 3.32
CA PRO A 261 3.24 14.05 4.64
C PRO A 261 4.60 14.75 4.73
N SER A 262 5.29 14.96 3.60
CA SER A 262 6.56 15.69 3.57
C SER A 262 6.40 17.22 3.67
N GLN A 263 5.20 17.72 3.38
CA GLN A 263 4.91 19.16 3.36
C GLN A 263 3.96 19.58 4.49
N SER A 264 3.02 18.73 4.86
CA SER A 264 1.95 19.07 5.81
C SER A 264 1.30 17.81 6.36
N ALA A 265 1.11 17.76 7.68
CA ALA A 265 0.35 16.69 8.33
C ALA A 265 -1.18 16.89 8.26
N LYS A 266 -1.66 17.88 7.51
CA LYS A 266 -3.09 18.15 7.36
C LYS A 266 -3.72 17.35 6.23
N LEU A 267 -4.80 16.63 6.55
CA LEU A 267 -5.71 16.06 5.56
C LEU A 267 -6.65 17.15 5.04
N LYS A 268 -6.75 17.30 3.72
CA LYS A 268 -7.56 18.35 3.08
C LYS A 268 -8.52 17.75 2.07
N ALA A 269 -9.78 18.20 2.09
CA ALA A 269 -10.70 17.95 0.98
C ALA A 269 -10.25 18.77 -0.25
N ILE A 270 -10.20 18.15 -1.42
CA ILE A 270 -9.93 18.86 -2.67
C ILE A 270 -11.23 19.48 -3.15
N SER A 271 -11.23 20.79 -3.37
CA SER A 271 -12.37 21.48 -3.97
C SER A 271 -12.52 21.05 -5.43
N THR A 272 -13.69 20.52 -5.79
CA THR A 272 -14.01 20.14 -7.17
C THR A 272 -14.75 21.26 -7.87
N THR A 273 -14.37 21.56 -9.11
CA THR A 273 -15.06 22.57 -9.94
C THR A 273 -16.06 21.96 -10.94
N SER A 274 -16.09 20.64 -11.04
CA SER A 274 -16.98 19.88 -11.93
C SER A 274 -18.04 19.11 -11.13
N ASP A 275 -18.97 18.52 -11.86
CA ASP A 275 -19.82 17.43 -11.36
C ASP A 275 -18.94 16.26 -10.88
N VAL A 276 -19.46 15.46 -9.94
CA VAL A 276 -18.76 14.38 -9.23
C VAL A 276 -19.49 13.05 -9.41
N PRO A 277 -18.80 11.90 -9.44
CA PRO A 277 -19.48 10.61 -9.55
C PRO A 277 -20.17 10.22 -8.23
N VAL A 278 -21.26 9.48 -8.34
CA VAL A 278 -21.86 8.78 -7.19
C VAL A 278 -20.86 7.77 -6.64
N PHE A 279 -20.69 7.73 -5.33
CA PHE A 279 -19.80 6.78 -4.68
C PHE A 279 -20.38 5.35 -4.78
N SER A 280 -19.56 4.39 -5.21
CA SER A 280 -19.91 2.97 -5.23
C SER A 280 -19.18 2.20 -4.14
N THR A 281 -19.88 1.28 -3.48
CA THR A 281 -19.25 0.36 -2.51
C THR A 281 -18.44 -0.74 -3.19
N VAL A 282 -18.67 -0.97 -4.48
CA VAL A 282 -17.90 -1.89 -5.34
C VAL A 282 -17.09 -1.04 -6.31
N GLN A 283 -15.98 -0.49 -5.82
CA GLN A 283 -15.08 0.30 -6.62
C GLN A 283 -13.63 0.07 -6.23
N SER A 284 -12.73 0.31 -7.18
CA SER A 284 -11.28 0.33 -6.98
C SER A 284 -10.72 1.55 -7.66
N ALA A 285 -9.68 2.14 -7.09
CA ALA A 285 -9.05 3.33 -7.63
C ALA A 285 -7.54 3.15 -7.70
N THR A 286 -6.92 3.77 -8.69
CA THR A 286 -5.46 3.77 -8.84
C THR A 286 -4.97 5.07 -9.45
N ALA A 287 -3.75 5.46 -9.13
CA ALA A 287 -3.13 6.66 -9.69
C ALA A 287 -2.37 6.32 -10.98
N VAL A 288 -2.59 7.10 -12.04
CA VAL A 288 -1.89 7.02 -13.32
C VAL A 288 -1.50 8.42 -13.76
N GLY A 289 -0.20 8.73 -13.75
CA GLY A 289 0.29 10.08 -14.08
C GLY A 289 -0.20 11.12 -13.08
N SER A 290 -0.96 12.13 -13.53
CA SER A 290 -1.63 13.14 -12.69
C SER A 290 -3.11 12.83 -12.43
N LYS A 291 -3.57 11.62 -12.76
CA LYS A 291 -4.97 11.23 -12.69
C LYS A 291 -5.18 10.12 -11.67
N ILE A 292 -6.35 10.09 -11.05
CA ILE A 292 -6.86 8.93 -10.32
C ILE A 292 -7.98 8.33 -11.17
N VAL A 293 -7.79 7.10 -11.61
CA VAL A 293 -8.80 6.35 -12.36
C VAL A 293 -9.58 5.48 -11.37
N VAL A 294 -10.90 5.54 -11.46
CA VAL A 294 -11.83 4.78 -10.63
C VAL A 294 -12.59 3.82 -11.52
N TYR A 295 -12.52 2.54 -11.18
CA TYR A 295 -13.46 1.52 -11.66
C TYR A 295 -14.59 1.42 -10.65
N GLY A 296 -15.84 1.46 -11.09
CA GLY A 296 -17.01 1.29 -10.23
C GLY A 296 -18.10 0.44 -10.86
N VAL A 297 -18.92 -0.16 -10.01
CA VAL A 297 -20.16 -0.84 -10.41
C VAL A 297 -21.35 -0.06 -9.88
N SER A 298 -22.28 0.27 -10.76
CA SER A 298 -23.52 0.97 -10.39
C SER A 298 -24.52 0.01 -9.73
N ASN A 299 -25.57 0.55 -9.12
CA ASN A 299 -26.64 -0.26 -8.51
C ASN A 299 -27.37 -1.16 -9.52
N SER A 300 -27.32 -0.83 -10.83
CA SER A 300 -27.86 -1.65 -11.92
C SER A 300 -26.86 -2.69 -12.45
N SER A 301 -25.77 -2.96 -11.72
CA SER A 301 -24.68 -3.85 -12.14
C SER A 301 -24.00 -3.42 -13.44
N SER A 302 -24.08 -2.14 -13.80
CA SER A 302 -23.37 -1.59 -14.96
C SER A 302 -22.00 -1.07 -14.52
N VAL A 303 -20.95 -1.51 -15.20
CA VAL A 303 -19.56 -1.08 -14.96
C VAL A 303 -19.32 0.30 -15.58
N PHE A 304 -18.60 1.16 -14.87
CA PHE A 304 -18.19 2.48 -15.36
C PHE A 304 -16.78 2.83 -14.91
N PHE A 305 -16.16 3.80 -15.60
CA PHE A 305 -14.90 4.39 -15.19
C PHE A 305 -15.03 5.90 -15.09
N ASN A 306 -14.45 6.47 -14.04
CA ASN A 306 -14.26 7.92 -13.93
C ASN A 306 -12.77 8.21 -13.75
N SER A 307 -12.36 9.43 -14.11
CA SER A 307 -11.01 9.91 -13.88
C SER A 307 -11.06 11.26 -13.18
N PHE A 308 -10.33 11.38 -12.08
CA PHE A 308 -10.10 12.64 -11.38
C PHE A 308 -8.73 13.20 -11.75
N ASP A 309 -8.69 14.40 -12.31
CA ASP A 309 -7.43 15.11 -12.56
C ASP A 309 -7.00 15.83 -11.27
N THR A 310 -5.91 15.35 -10.67
CA THR A 310 -5.40 15.87 -9.40
C THR A 310 -4.85 17.30 -9.49
N SER A 311 -4.50 17.77 -10.69
CA SER A 311 -4.00 19.13 -10.90
C SER A 311 -5.12 20.14 -11.12
N ALA A 312 -6.16 19.74 -11.86
CA ALA A 312 -7.29 20.60 -12.17
C ALA A 312 -8.42 20.53 -11.13
N GLY A 313 -8.48 19.47 -10.32
CA GLY A 313 -9.58 19.24 -9.38
C GLY A 313 -10.90 18.92 -10.10
N THR A 314 -10.84 18.25 -11.24
CA THR A 314 -12.00 17.95 -12.09
C THR A 314 -12.18 16.45 -12.32
N TRP A 315 -13.44 16.03 -12.35
CA TRP A 315 -13.84 14.69 -12.72
C TRP A 315 -14.25 14.62 -14.19
N THR A 316 -13.99 13.47 -14.80
CA THR A 316 -14.45 13.11 -16.14
C THR A 316 -15.00 11.68 -16.14
N GLY A 317 -15.97 11.42 -17.01
CA GLY A 317 -16.62 10.11 -17.16
C GLY A 317 -18.15 10.19 -17.13
N PRO A 318 -18.83 9.04 -17.17
CA PRO A 318 -20.28 8.97 -17.12
C PRO A 318 -20.80 9.20 -15.69
N ASN A 319 -22.11 9.41 -15.57
CA ASN A 319 -22.86 9.47 -14.31
C ASN A 319 -22.36 10.51 -13.29
N LEU A 320 -21.77 11.61 -13.77
CA LEU A 320 -21.41 12.74 -12.92
C LEU A 320 -22.68 13.52 -12.55
N ILE A 321 -22.78 13.93 -11.29
CA ILE A 321 -23.88 14.73 -10.75
C ILE A 321 -23.34 15.96 -10.02
N LYS A 322 -24.15 17.02 -9.96
CA LYS A 322 -23.82 18.20 -9.15
C LYS A 322 -23.80 17.81 -7.66
N PRO A 323 -22.73 18.09 -6.92
CA PRO A 323 -22.70 17.85 -5.48
C PRO A 323 -23.74 18.74 -4.77
N ALA A 324 -24.41 18.22 -3.73
CA ALA A 324 -25.57 18.88 -3.13
C ALA A 324 -25.25 20.26 -2.50
N LYS A 325 -24.00 20.45 -2.09
CA LYS A 325 -23.30 21.72 -1.79
C LYS A 325 -21.86 21.28 -1.49
N PRO A 326 -20.81 22.01 -1.88
CA PRO A 326 -19.47 21.66 -1.41
C PRO A 326 -19.52 21.58 0.12
N PRO A 327 -18.89 20.56 0.75
CA PRO A 327 -18.77 20.51 2.19
C PRO A 327 -18.01 21.76 2.61
N GLY A 328 -18.76 22.81 2.97
CA GLY A 328 -18.19 24.02 3.52
C GLY A 328 -17.55 23.58 4.82
N ASN A 329 -16.23 23.74 4.92
CA ASN A 329 -15.58 23.72 6.23
C ASN A 329 -16.40 24.66 7.11
N GLY A 330 -17.08 24.09 8.11
CA GLY A 330 -18.05 24.76 8.96
C GLY A 330 -17.41 25.86 9.80
N GLY A 331 -17.07 26.96 9.16
CA GLY A 331 -16.40 28.11 9.73
C GLY A 331 -17.15 29.39 9.37
N GLY A 332 -18.29 29.58 10.03
CA GLY A 332 -18.90 30.89 10.27
C GLY A 332 -19.70 31.49 9.11
N ASP A 333 -20.92 31.92 9.44
CA ASP A 333 -21.79 32.81 8.65
C ASP A 333 -21.21 34.23 8.52
N GLY A 334 -19.90 34.35 8.33
CA GLY A 334 -19.20 35.58 8.05
C GLY A 334 -19.08 35.76 6.54
N GLU A 335 -19.85 36.71 6.02
CA GLU A 335 -19.86 37.20 4.64
C GLU A 335 -18.49 37.77 4.21
N SER A 336 -17.46 36.95 4.13
CA SER A 336 -16.16 37.33 3.59
C SER A 336 -16.05 36.88 2.14
N LYS A 337 -16.21 37.85 1.23
CA LYS A 337 -15.77 37.78 -0.17
C LYS A 337 -14.25 37.57 -0.22
N GLY A 338 -13.80 36.35 0.01
CA GLY A 338 -12.39 35.95 -0.07
C GLY A 338 -12.26 34.78 -1.03
N SER A 339 -11.76 35.06 -2.23
CA SER A 339 -11.42 34.04 -3.24
C SER A 339 -10.37 33.08 -2.67
N SER A 340 -10.81 31.95 -2.13
CA SER A 340 -9.94 30.83 -1.75
C SER A 340 -9.59 30.03 -3.01
N THR A 341 -8.78 30.63 -3.87
CA THR A 341 -8.08 29.91 -4.95
C THR A 341 -6.90 29.20 -4.31
N ALA A 342 -7.15 28.02 -3.73
CA ALA A 342 -6.08 27.10 -3.38
C ALA A 342 -5.50 26.56 -4.69
N ALA A 343 -4.60 27.33 -5.31
CA ALA A 343 -3.78 26.84 -6.39
C ALA A 343 -2.98 25.66 -5.87
N ILE A 344 -3.23 24.47 -6.42
CA ILE A 344 -2.37 23.31 -6.27
C ILE A 344 -1.03 23.73 -6.88
N VAL A 345 -0.05 24.03 -6.04
CA VAL A 345 1.33 24.32 -6.46
C VAL A 345 1.93 23.02 -6.95
N GLY A 346 1.57 22.63 -8.17
CA GLY A 346 2.31 21.66 -8.95
C GLY A 346 3.68 22.26 -9.24
N GLY A 347 4.73 21.60 -8.74
CA GLY A 347 6.10 21.98 -9.08
C GLY A 347 6.27 22.03 -10.60
N ILE A 348 6.76 23.16 -11.09
CA ILE A 348 7.06 23.41 -12.50
C ILE A 348 8.08 22.37 -12.97
N VAL A 349 7.69 21.50 -13.89
CA VAL A 349 8.64 20.74 -14.72
C VAL A 349 9.03 21.67 -15.86
N GLY A 350 10.20 22.30 -15.74
CA GLY A 350 10.75 23.17 -16.78
C GLY A 350 11.07 22.37 -18.04
N ALA A 351 10.31 22.60 -19.10
CA ALA A 351 10.67 22.18 -20.45
C ALA A 351 11.81 23.09 -20.95
N VAL A 352 13.01 22.53 -21.08
CA VAL A 352 14.17 23.21 -21.69
C VAL A 352 14.26 22.76 -23.14
N SER A 353 14.04 23.70 -24.07
CA SER A 353 14.30 23.51 -25.50
C SER A 353 15.82 23.47 -25.77
N PRO A 354 16.29 22.69 -26.75
CA PRO A 354 17.73 22.54 -26.98
C PRO A 354 18.26 23.79 -27.71
N THR A 355 18.98 24.64 -26.99
CA THR A 355 19.94 25.57 -27.59
C THR A 355 21.33 25.17 -27.16
N GLN A 356 22.16 24.83 -28.14
CA GLN A 356 23.58 24.54 -27.95
C GLN A 356 24.28 25.77 -27.35
N GLN A 357 24.78 25.64 -26.13
CA GLN A 357 25.85 26.50 -25.61
C GLN A 357 26.87 25.65 -24.85
N VAL A 358 28.10 25.72 -25.35
CA VAL A 358 29.32 25.14 -24.78
C VAL A 358 29.83 26.10 -23.70
N TYR A 359 29.96 25.66 -22.44
CA TYR A 359 30.76 26.31 -21.38
C TYR A 359 31.03 25.30 -20.22
N PRO A 360 32.04 25.52 -19.33
CA PRO A 360 32.92 24.48 -18.83
C PRO A 360 32.58 24.02 -17.40
N LEU A 361 33.07 22.83 -17.05
CA LEU A 361 32.99 22.23 -15.71
C LEU A 361 33.68 23.07 -14.62
N PRO A 362 33.05 23.22 -13.45
CA PRO A 362 33.75 23.37 -12.18
C PRO A 362 33.73 22.06 -11.36
N GLN A 363 34.85 21.86 -10.67
CA GLN A 363 35.25 20.70 -9.88
C GLN A 363 34.27 20.35 -8.74
N GLN A 364 33.72 19.14 -8.75
CA GLN A 364 33.24 18.44 -7.56
C GLN A 364 34.22 17.31 -7.23
N HIS A 365 35.28 17.62 -6.47
CA HIS A 365 36.25 16.60 -6.03
C HIS A 365 36.63 16.68 -4.53
N GLN A 366 35.84 17.37 -3.70
CA GLN A 366 36.23 17.59 -2.30
C GLN A 366 35.33 16.92 -1.23
N GLN A 367 34.23 16.26 -1.59
CA GLN A 367 33.34 15.64 -0.60
C GLN A 367 33.48 14.11 -0.44
N GLN A 368 34.26 13.42 -1.27
CA GLN A 368 34.45 11.96 -1.14
C GLN A 368 35.65 11.53 -0.27
N GLN A 369 36.59 12.41 0.07
CA GLN A 369 37.77 12.01 0.85
C GLN A 369 37.57 11.96 2.38
N GLN A 370 36.50 12.51 2.94
CA GLN A 370 36.29 12.47 4.41
C GLN A 370 35.63 11.20 4.95
N GLN A 371 35.05 10.33 4.11
CA GLN A 371 34.44 9.07 4.59
C GLN A 371 35.40 7.87 4.64
N GLN A 372 36.61 7.96 4.07
CA GLN A 372 37.56 6.84 4.06
C GLN A 372 38.53 6.79 5.25
N GLN A 373 38.52 7.75 6.18
CA GLN A 373 39.42 7.74 7.34
C GLN A 373 38.86 7.13 8.64
N GLN A 374 37.63 6.57 8.64
CA GLN A 374 37.06 5.91 9.84
C GLN A 374 36.94 4.38 9.75
N GLN A 375 37.53 3.72 8.75
CA GLN A 375 37.61 2.25 8.70
C GLN A 375 39.07 1.79 8.66
N GLY A 376 39.71 1.79 9.83
CA GLY A 376 41.10 1.36 9.96
C GLY A 376 41.46 0.97 11.38
N ALA A 377 40.71 0.06 12.01
CA ALA A 377 41.12 -0.56 13.27
C ALA A 377 40.34 -1.85 13.63
N TYR A 378 40.17 -2.81 12.72
CA TYR A 378 39.83 -4.19 13.10
C TYR A 378 40.43 -5.21 12.11
N HIS A 379 41.68 -5.60 12.36
CA HIS A 379 42.19 -6.89 11.91
C HIS A 379 42.69 -7.65 13.14
N GLN A 380 41.91 -8.64 13.58
CA GLN A 380 42.47 -9.78 14.32
C GLN A 380 42.17 -11.07 13.57
N GLN A 381 43.23 -11.88 13.54
CA GLN A 381 43.45 -13.21 12.98
C GLN A 381 42.21 -14.11 12.89
N GLN A 382 41.96 -14.63 11.69
CA GLN A 382 41.40 -15.97 11.52
C GLN A 382 42.35 -16.82 10.69
N GLN A 383 42.70 -17.96 11.28
CA GLN A 383 43.51 -19.01 10.67
C GLN A 383 42.70 -19.69 9.56
N GLN A 384 43.32 -19.90 8.39
CA GLN A 384 42.76 -20.68 7.31
C GLN A 384 42.86 -22.19 7.64
N PRO A 385 41.79 -22.98 7.48
CA PRO A 385 41.91 -24.40 7.21
C PRO A 385 42.07 -24.62 5.69
N THR A 386 43.10 -25.37 5.34
CA THR A 386 43.34 -25.94 4.01
C THR A 386 42.17 -26.84 3.60
N TYR A 387 41.61 -26.62 2.41
CA TYR A 387 40.52 -27.43 1.84
C TYR A 387 41.09 -28.42 0.81
N ASP A 388 40.75 -29.70 0.99
CA ASP A 388 41.10 -30.86 0.16
C ASP A 388 39.94 -31.18 -0.82
N PRO A 389 40.15 -31.23 -2.15
CA PRO A 389 39.06 -31.43 -3.10
C PRO A 389 38.98 -32.87 -3.59
N HIS A 390 38.34 -33.77 -2.84
CA HIS A 390 37.90 -35.06 -3.39
C HIS A 390 36.53 -35.54 -2.88
N GLN A 391 35.63 -35.74 -3.86
CA GLN A 391 34.45 -36.62 -3.90
C GLN A 391 33.13 -36.21 -3.22
N GLY A 392 32.07 -36.15 -4.05
CA GLY A 392 31.02 -37.18 -4.00
C GLY A 392 29.66 -36.85 -3.38
N GLN A 393 28.65 -36.78 -4.26
CA GLN A 393 27.23 -37.15 -4.05
C GLN A 393 26.31 -36.28 -3.17
N LEU A 394 25.25 -35.78 -3.80
CA LEU A 394 24.06 -35.16 -3.19
C LEU A 394 23.14 -36.22 -2.57
N PRO A 395 22.64 -36.05 -1.33
CA PRO A 395 21.51 -36.82 -0.83
C PRO A 395 20.17 -36.07 -1.00
N PRO A 396 19.04 -36.79 -0.99
CA PRO A 396 17.72 -36.24 -1.29
C PRO A 396 17.08 -35.49 -0.12
N THR A 397 16.14 -34.61 -0.47
CA THR A 397 15.25 -33.83 0.38
C THR A 397 14.64 -34.62 1.54
N SER A 398 14.88 -34.18 2.77
CA SER A 398 14.18 -34.62 3.97
C SER A 398 13.52 -33.45 4.69
N HIS A 399 12.29 -33.69 5.15
CA HIS A 399 11.43 -32.77 5.87
C HIS A 399 12.11 -32.23 7.14
N TYR A 400 12.17 -30.91 7.30
CA TYR A 400 12.66 -30.29 8.53
C TYR A 400 11.55 -30.26 9.59
N GLN A 401 11.77 -31.01 10.66
CA GLN A 401 11.03 -30.96 11.91
C GLN A 401 11.67 -29.85 12.78
N MET A 402 10.90 -28.82 13.15
CA MET A 402 11.38 -27.72 14.00
C MET A 402 11.63 -28.20 15.44
N PRO A 403 12.75 -27.81 16.09
CA PRO A 403 12.96 -28.07 17.51
C PRO A 403 12.06 -27.16 18.38
N GLN A 404 11.45 -27.76 19.39
CA GLN A 404 10.73 -27.08 20.47
C GLN A 404 11.70 -26.26 21.34
N PRO A 405 11.38 -25.02 21.78
CA PRO A 405 12.24 -24.27 22.69
C PRO A 405 12.12 -24.79 24.13
N ASN A 406 13.29 -25.04 24.73
CA ASN A 406 13.47 -25.33 26.15
C ASN A 406 13.44 -24.01 26.96
N PRO A 407 12.64 -23.86 28.04
CA PRO A 407 12.63 -22.63 28.83
C PRO A 407 13.81 -22.59 29.81
N ALA A 408 14.76 -21.68 29.57
CA ALA A 408 15.83 -21.37 30.52
C ALA A 408 15.49 -20.12 31.34
N ILE A 409 15.64 -20.33 32.66
CA ILE A 409 15.52 -19.44 33.81
C ILE A 409 16.33 -18.14 33.65
N TYR A 410 15.70 -16.99 33.93
CA TYR A 410 16.40 -15.74 34.26
C TYR A 410 16.33 -15.48 35.78
N GLN A 411 17.48 -15.65 36.46
CA GLN A 411 17.91 -14.82 37.60
C GLN A 411 18.84 -13.75 36.99
N GLN A 412 18.94 -12.48 37.42
CA GLN A 412 18.94 -11.90 38.75
C GLN A 412 18.67 -10.38 38.59
N GLN A 413 17.85 -9.80 39.46
CA GLN A 413 17.61 -8.36 39.56
C GLN A 413 18.69 -7.71 40.44
N HIS A 414 19.24 -6.58 40.00
CA HIS A 414 19.98 -5.66 40.86
C HIS A 414 18.98 -4.74 41.59
N PHE A 415 19.04 -4.76 42.92
CA PHE A 415 18.28 -3.91 43.84
C PHE A 415 19.06 -2.62 44.14
N ASP A 416 18.36 -1.49 44.19
CA ASP A 416 18.82 -0.19 44.68
C ASP A 416 18.08 0.12 46.00
N PRO A 417 18.74 0.32 47.16
CA PRO A 417 18.06 0.51 48.43
C PRO A 417 18.09 1.98 48.85
N ASN A 418 17.02 2.73 48.54
CA ASN A 418 16.68 3.95 49.27
C ASN A 418 15.24 4.38 49.01
N LEU A 419 14.32 4.01 49.91
CA LEU A 419 13.33 4.94 50.46
C LEU A 419 12.53 4.29 51.60
N SER A 420 12.57 5.01 52.71
CA SER A 420 12.02 4.71 54.01
C SER A 420 10.50 4.84 54.09
N GLN A 421 9.90 3.85 54.74
CA GLN A 421 8.77 3.89 55.68
C GLN A 421 7.70 5.00 55.55
N GLN A 422 6.46 4.57 55.28
CA GLN A 422 5.34 4.92 56.17
C GLN A 422 4.39 3.71 56.29
N GLN A 423 4.33 3.14 57.49
CA GLN A 423 3.37 2.14 57.90
C GLN A 423 2.02 2.81 58.19
N GLN A 424 0.93 2.27 57.64
CA GLN A 424 -0.34 2.27 58.35
C GLN A 424 -0.92 0.85 58.37
N HIS A 425 -1.22 0.43 59.59
CA HIS A 425 -1.94 -0.77 59.98
C HIS A 425 -3.27 -0.91 59.22
N TYR A 426 -3.53 -2.11 58.69
CA TYR A 426 -4.90 -2.59 58.53
C TYR A 426 -4.97 -4.08 58.86
N ASP A 427 -5.94 -4.40 59.72
CA ASP A 427 -6.27 -5.69 60.33
C ASP A 427 -7.05 -6.58 59.34
N PRO A 428 -6.78 -7.90 59.20
CA PRO A 428 -7.45 -8.75 58.23
C PRO A 428 -8.47 -9.69 58.88
N THR A 429 -9.76 -9.52 58.55
CA THR A 429 -10.74 -10.62 58.65
C THR A 429 -11.85 -10.44 57.61
N LEU A 430 -11.97 -11.40 56.67
CA LEU A 430 -13.21 -11.98 56.11
C LEU A 430 -12.86 -12.92 54.93
N PRO A 431 -13.73 -13.89 54.56
CA PRO A 431 -13.33 -15.21 54.10
C PRO A 431 -13.22 -15.33 52.58
N GLN A 432 -12.36 -16.26 52.14
CA GLN A 432 -12.26 -16.75 50.77
C GLN A 432 -13.60 -17.29 50.27
N GLN A 433 -14.14 -16.67 49.22
CA GLN A 433 -15.14 -17.30 48.37
C GLN A 433 -14.42 -18.04 47.24
N ASN A 434 -14.60 -19.36 47.24
CA ASN A 434 -14.06 -20.31 46.29
C ASN A 434 -14.82 -20.15 44.96
N GLN A 435 -14.23 -19.50 43.96
CA GLN A 435 -14.73 -19.54 42.58
C GLN A 435 -13.97 -20.62 41.80
N GLN A 436 -14.61 -21.77 41.67
CA GLN A 436 -14.23 -22.80 40.70
C GLN A 436 -14.45 -22.26 39.29
N GLN A 437 -13.37 -22.21 38.50
CA GLN A 437 -13.45 -22.00 37.06
C GLN A 437 -14.05 -23.25 36.38
N PRO A 438 -15.01 -23.13 35.45
CA PRO A 438 -15.45 -24.26 34.66
C PRO A 438 -14.42 -24.62 33.60
N THR A 439 -13.93 -25.85 33.67
CA THR A 439 -13.10 -26.48 32.62
C THR A 439 -13.99 -26.75 31.41
N TYR A 440 -13.81 -26.00 30.32
CA TYR A 440 -14.45 -26.32 29.05
C TYR A 440 -13.67 -27.43 28.34
N THR A 441 -14.22 -28.65 28.34
CA THR A 441 -13.73 -29.76 27.53
C THR A 441 -14.32 -29.65 26.13
N TYR A 442 -13.48 -29.27 25.15
CA TYR A 442 -13.84 -29.26 23.74
C TYR A 442 -13.89 -30.72 23.22
N THR A 443 -15.08 -31.17 22.81
CA THR A 443 -15.26 -32.46 22.13
C THR A 443 -15.41 -32.17 20.64
N PRO A 444 -14.50 -32.65 19.76
CA PRO A 444 -14.62 -32.42 18.33
C PRO A 444 -15.82 -33.20 17.75
N PRO A 445 -16.54 -32.65 16.74
CA PRO A 445 -17.68 -33.32 16.15
C PRO A 445 -17.26 -34.58 15.38
N THR A 446 -17.96 -35.67 15.65
CA THR A 446 -17.83 -36.94 14.94
C THR A 446 -18.42 -36.82 13.53
N PHE A 447 -17.61 -37.18 12.53
CA PHE A 447 -18.02 -37.26 11.13
C PHE A 447 -19.01 -38.43 10.95
N ILE A 448 -20.22 -38.15 10.47
CA ILE A 448 -21.18 -39.18 10.04
C ILE A 448 -21.10 -39.28 8.51
N PRO A 449 -20.78 -40.44 7.91
CA PRO A 449 -20.84 -40.61 6.47
C PRO A 449 -22.31 -40.68 6.04
N GLN A 450 -22.74 -39.79 5.14
CA GLN A 450 -24.03 -39.96 4.46
C GLN A 450 -23.87 -40.92 3.29
N GLU A 451 -24.63 -42.02 3.36
CA GLU A 451 -24.82 -43.00 2.30
C GLU A 451 -25.53 -42.39 1.08
N GLN A 452 -25.16 -42.89 -0.09
CA GLN A 452 -25.81 -42.65 -1.36
C GLN A 452 -27.24 -43.18 -1.34
N GLN A 453 -28.22 -42.36 -1.74
CA GLN A 453 -29.42 -42.87 -2.40
C GLN A 453 -29.73 -42.05 -3.65
N GLN A 454 -29.73 -42.76 -4.77
CA GLN A 454 -30.35 -42.38 -6.04
C GLN A 454 -31.86 -42.22 -5.83
N GLN A 455 -32.47 -41.22 -6.46
CA GLN A 455 -33.67 -41.46 -7.27
C GLN A 455 -33.97 -40.31 -8.24
N GLN A 456 -34.36 -40.74 -9.42
CA GLN A 456 -34.79 -39.99 -10.60
C GLN A 456 -36.04 -39.16 -10.28
N HIS A 457 -36.19 -37.99 -10.92
CA HIS A 457 -37.43 -37.61 -11.62
C HIS A 457 -37.18 -36.36 -12.48
N LEU A 458 -37.40 -36.51 -13.79
CA LEU A 458 -37.45 -35.40 -14.75
C LEU A 458 -38.68 -34.53 -14.49
N SER A 459 -38.51 -33.21 -14.55
CA SER A 459 -39.61 -32.28 -14.81
C SER A 459 -39.20 -31.30 -15.90
N THR A 460 -39.93 -31.39 -17.01
CA THR A 460 -39.86 -30.56 -18.22
C THR A 460 -40.24 -29.12 -17.95
N ALA A 461 -39.39 -28.18 -18.39
CA ALA A 461 -39.72 -26.76 -18.45
C ALA A 461 -40.52 -26.42 -19.73
N PRO A 462 -41.46 -25.46 -19.68
CA PRO A 462 -42.33 -25.11 -20.81
C PRO A 462 -41.66 -24.18 -21.84
N ILE A 463 -42.00 -24.44 -23.09
CA ILE A 463 -41.66 -23.68 -24.30
C ILE A 463 -42.38 -22.33 -24.26
N ILE A 464 -41.63 -21.23 -24.37
CA ILE A 464 -42.17 -19.89 -24.62
C ILE A 464 -42.01 -19.56 -26.11
N PHE A 465 -43.14 -19.13 -26.70
CA PHE A 465 -43.36 -18.72 -28.08
C PHE A 465 -42.40 -17.62 -28.57
N GLN A 466 -41.90 -17.78 -29.81
CA GLN A 466 -41.40 -16.70 -30.66
C GLN A 466 -42.37 -16.49 -31.85
N PRO A 467 -42.69 -15.23 -32.23
CA PRO A 467 -43.54 -14.96 -33.38
C PRO A 467 -42.79 -15.05 -34.71
N HIS A 468 -43.47 -15.63 -35.71
CA HIS A 468 -43.09 -15.65 -37.12
C HIS A 468 -43.18 -14.22 -37.73
N SER A 469 -42.32 -13.82 -38.66
CA SER A 469 -42.46 -13.97 -40.14
C SER A 469 -41.37 -13.10 -40.83
N PRO A 470 -41.23 -13.06 -42.19
CA PRO A 470 -41.00 -14.16 -43.13
C PRO A 470 -39.84 -13.88 -44.14
N SER A 471 -39.49 -14.94 -44.88
CA SER A 471 -38.97 -14.97 -46.27
C SER A 471 -37.69 -14.20 -46.67
N GLY A 472 -36.69 -14.95 -47.18
CA GLY A 472 -35.67 -14.37 -48.05
C GLY A 472 -34.46 -15.27 -48.34
N SER A 473 -34.58 -16.14 -49.35
CA SER A 473 -33.54 -16.64 -50.27
C SER A 473 -32.24 -17.30 -49.74
N SER A 474 -32.07 -18.58 -50.11
CA SER A 474 -30.82 -19.36 -50.17
C SER A 474 -29.68 -18.66 -50.94
N PRO A 475 -28.40 -19.03 -50.70
CA PRO A 475 -27.85 -20.16 -51.46
C PRO A 475 -26.92 -21.12 -50.69
N VAL A 476 -27.07 -22.40 -51.08
CA VAL A 476 -26.14 -23.52 -51.25
C VAL A 476 -24.62 -23.18 -51.24
N TYR A 477 -23.81 -23.90 -50.45
CA TYR A 477 -22.73 -24.78 -50.96
C TYR A 477 -22.04 -25.65 -49.86
N THR A 478 -22.13 -26.96 -50.10
CA THR A 478 -21.26 -28.13 -49.78
C THR A 478 -20.32 -28.20 -48.58
N GLN A 479 -20.52 -29.26 -47.80
CA GLN A 479 -19.52 -29.94 -46.97
C GLN A 479 -18.47 -30.67 -47.83
N ALA A 480 -17.24 -30.74 -47.33
CA ALA A 480 -16.32 -31.84 -47.63
C ALA A 480 -15.53 -32.20 -46.36
N MET A 481 -15.72 -33.44 -45.90
CA MET A 481 -14.82 -34.13 -44.99
C MET A 481 -13.53 -34.48 -45.74
N TYR A 482 -12.36 -34.33 -45.10
CA TYR A 482 -11.20 -35.19 -45.37
C TYR A 482 -10.30 -35.25 -44.13
N SER A 483 -10.10 -36.47 -43.63
CA SER A 483 -8.85 -36.88 -42.98
C SER A 483 -7.97 -37.53 -44.06
N PRO A 484 -6.64 -37.49 -43.94
CA PRO A 484 -5.96 -38.72 -43.50
C PRO A 484 -4.68 -38.51 -42.66
N SER A 485 -4.30 -39.58 -41.96
CA SER A 485 -2.97 -39.80 -41.37
C SER A 485 -1.94 -40.23 -42.41
N THR A 486 -0.64 -39.92 -42.21
CA THR A 486 0.48 -40.88 -42.06
C THR A 486 1.85 -40.17 -42.01
N ASN A 487 2.64 -40.52 -40.98
CA ASN A 487 4.10 -40.71 -40.88
C ASN A 487 5.13 -40.02 -41.81
N ALA A 488 6.15 -39.47 -41.11
CA ALA A 488 7.60 -39.67 -41.28
C ALA A 488 8.47 -38.66 -42.07
N SER A 489 9.58 -38.35 -41.40
CA SER A 489 10.95 -38.04 -41.87
C SER A 489 11.38 -36.59 -42.14
N GLU A 490 12.48 -36.25 -41.47
CA GLU A 490 13.61 -35.41 -41.93
C GLU A 490 13.39 -33.90 -42.11
N TYR A 491 13.91 -33.14 -41.14
CA TYR A 491 14.43 -31.80 -41.41
C TYR A 491 15.89 -31.69 -40.94
N PRO A 492 16.79 -31.12 -41.78
CA PRO A 492 18.21 -31.01 -41.49
C PRO A 492 18.51 -29.85 -40.54
N GLN A 493 19.49 -30.08 -39.67
CA GLN A 493 20.11 -29.05 -38.83
C GLN A 493 20.88 -28.04 -39.70
N THR A 494 20.62 -26.76 -39.46
CA THR A 494 21.47 -25.66 -39.94
C THR A 494 22.48 -25.29 -38.85
N PRO A 495 23.78 -25.16 -39.16
CA PRO A 495 24.79 -24.76 -38.17
C PRO A 495 24.69 -23.25 -37.89
N VAL A 496 24.61 -22.88 -36.61
CA VAL A 496 24.74 -21.50 -36.15
C VAL A 496 26.22 -21.23 -35.88
N THR A 497 26.82 -20.34 -36.65
CA THR A 497 28.17 -19.81 -36.43
C THR A 497 28.14 -18.74 -35.33
N PRO A 498 29.00 -18.79 -34.29
CA PRO A 498 29.09 -17.71 -33.32
C PRO A 498 30.01 -16.59 -33.83
N ALA A 499 29.47 -15.38 -33.96
CA ALA A 499 30.23 -14.17 -34.26
C ALA A 499 30.88 -13.62 -32.97
N SER A 500 32.22 -13.63 -33.00
CA SER A 500 33.16 -12.65 -32.45
C SER A 500 32.82 -11.90 -31.15
N GLN A 501 33.59 -12.23 -30.13
CA GLN A 501 33.86 -11.45 -28.92
C GLN A 501 34.41 -10.05 -29.28
N ALA A 502 33.81 -9.00 -28.71
CA ALA A 502 34.43 -7.69 -28.61
C ALA A 502 35.05 -7.56 -27.21
N ALA A 503 36.37 -7.46 -27.19
CA ALA A 503 37.18 -7.19 -26.01
C ALA A 503 36.99 -5.74 -25.53
N TYR A 504 36.79 -5.57 -24.23
CA TYR A 504 36.90 -4.27 -23.57
C TYR A 504 38.35 -4.06 -23.12
N PRO A 505 38.97 -2.90 -23.38
CA PRO A 505 40.29 -2.60 -22.85
C PRO A 505 40.20 -2.22 -21.37
N THR A 506 40.92 -2.99 -20.54
CA THR A 506 41.31 -2.66 -19.17
C THR A 506 42.23 -1.45 -19.16
N SER A 507 41.90 -0.41 -18.38
CA SER A 507 42.80 0.71 -18.11
C SER A 507 43.75 0.36 -16.95
N GLU A 508 45.04 0.29 -17.26
CA GLU A 508 46.13 0.26 -16.29
C GLU A 508 46.22 1.64 -15.62
N TYR A 509 46.02 1.70 -14.30
CA TYR A 509 46.40 2.85 -13.49
C TYR A 509 47.80 2.60 -12.90
N GLN A 510 48.79 3.32 -13.42
CA GLN A 510 50.12 3.42 -12.83
C GLN A 510 50.06 4.31 -11.58
N HIS A 511 50.46 3.76 -10.43
CA HIS A 511 50.74 4.52 -9.22
C HIS A 511 52.08 5.26 -9.37
N GLN A 512 52.04 6.60 -9.41
CA GLN A 512 53.19 7.44 -9.09
C GLN A 512 53.10 7.90 -7.63
N HIS A 513 54.09 7.50 -6.83
CA HIS A 513 54.34 8.05 -5.51
C HIS A 513 54.96 9.45 -5.66
N GLN A 514 54.35 10.45 -5.03
CA GLN A 514 54.99 11.73 -4.78
C GLN A 514 54.86 12.08 -3.28
N HIS A 515 56.02 12.10 -2.61
CA HIS A 515 56.21 12.67 -1.29
C HIS A 515 55.97 14.18 -1.31
N GLN A 516 55.12 14.70 -0.43
CA GLN A 516 55.19 16.10 -0.01
C GLN A 516 54.95 16.29 1.49
N HIS A 517 55.66 17.30 1.98
CA HIS A 517 56.01 17.63 3.35
C HIS A 517 54.87 18.21 4.19
N ASP A 518 54.96 17.91 5.49
CA ASP A 518 54.36 18.60 6.62
C ASP A 518 54.39 20.13 6.51
N LYS A 519 53.22 20.77 6.71
CA LYS A 519 53.11 22.06 7.40
C LYS A 519 51.83 22.09 8.25
N SER A 520 52.04 22.12 9.55
CA SER A 520 51.07 22.40 10.59
C SER A 520 50.61 23.87 10.54
N GLN A 521 49.30 24.11 10.54
CA GLN A 521 48.72 25.41 10.86
C GLN A 521 47.67 25.27 11.95
N ALA A 522 47.78 26.14 12.95
CA ALA A 522 46.99 26.19 14.16
C ALA A 522 45.57 26.73 13.88
N VAL A 523 44.58 26.11 14.54
CA VAL A 523 43.17 26.49 14.51
C VAL A 523 42.90 27.54 15.61
N PRO A 524 42.26 28.69 15.30
CA PRO A 524 41.80 29.63 16.33
C PRO A 524 40.49 29.17 16.99
N PRO A 525 40.25 29.50 18.28
CA PRO A 525 39.10 29.01 19.03
C PRO A 525 37.78 29.68 18.63
N ILE A 526 36.72 28.87 18.62
CA ILE A 526 35.32 29.26 18.35
C ILE A 526 34.69 29.83 19.64
N PRO A 527 33.96 30.95 19.60
CA PRO A 527 33.30 31.52 20.76
C PRO A 527 31.99 30.79 21.12
N VAL A 528 31.77 30.62 22.43
CA VAL A 528 30.62 29.98 23.08
C VAL A 528 29.38 30.90 23.04
N PRO A 529 28.17 30.42 22.69
CA PRO A 529 26.95 31.20 22.81
C PRO A 529 26.42 31.22 24.25
N SER A 530 26.04 32.41 24.70
CA SER A 530 25.41 32.72 25.99
C SER A 530 23.94 32.29 26.08
N ASN A 531 23.59 31.68 27.21
CA ASN A 531 22.23 31.31 27.65
C ASN A 531 21.26 32.50 27.69
N PRO A 532 19.98 32.33 27.29
CA PRO A 532 18.93 33.28 27.64
C PRO A 532 18.31 32.97 29.01
N GLN A 533 18.13 34.03 29.80
CA GLN A 533 17.51 34.04 31.12
C GLN A 533 16.00 33.82 31.05
N TYR A 534 15.51 33.02 32.00
CA TYR A 534 14.09 32.78 32.29
C TYR A 534 13.56 33.90 33.19
N VAL A 535 12.41 34.50 32.83
CA VAL A 535 11.68 35.44 33.69
C VAL A 535 10.24 34.95 33.81
N GLY A 536 9.87 34.48 35.00
CA GLY A 536 8.47 34.27 35.39
C GLY A 536 7.82 35.58 35.83
N PRO A 537 6.49 35.62 35.93
CA PRO A 537 5.96 35.68 37.30
C PRO A 537 4.68 34.86 37.53
N GLU A 538 4.62 34.26 38.73
CA GLU A 538 3.37 34.02 39.46
C GLU A 538 2.77 35.35 39.92
N VAL A 539 1.44 35.44 40.08
CA VAL A 539 0.75 35.59 41.37
C VAL A 539 -0.77 35.52 41.17
N MET A 540 -1.38 34.82 42.12
CA MET A 540 -2.79 34.52 42.37
C MET A 540 -3.75 35.72 42.41
N ALA A 541 -5.04 35.47 42.14
CA ALA A 541 -6.13 35.80 43.08
C ALA A 541 -7.48 35.20 42.67
N THR A 542 -8.07 34.46 43.60
CA THR A 542 -9.45 33.99 43.74
C THR A 542 -10.42 35.14 44.04
N THR A 543 -11.67 35.09 43.53
CA THR A 543 -12.94 35.23 44.32
C THR A 543 -14.23 35.19 43.46
N THR A 544 -15.10 34.25 43.83
CA THR A 544 -16.59 34.26 43.98
C THR A 544 -17.53 35.24 43.24
N ALA A 545 -18.44 34.64 42.46
CA ALA A 545 -19.93 34.64 42.54
C ALA A 545 -20.79 35.93 42.74
N ALA A 546 -21.84 35.97 41.89
CA ALA A 546 -23.24 36.43 42.09
C ALA A 546 -23.68 37.85 41.67
N SER A 547 -24.59 37.91 40.67
CA SER A 547 -25.91 38.60 40.65
C SER A 547 -26.30 39.24 39.29
N ARG A 548 -27.55 38.95 38.87
CA ARG A 548 -28.37 39.50 37.75
C ARG A 548 -28.89 40.93 38.10
N PRO A 549 -29.76 41.59 37.29
CA PRO A 549 -29.79 41.87 35.83
C PRO A 549 -30.14 43.37 35.53
N ALA A 550 -30.00 43.85 34.27
CA ALA A 550 -30.86 44.88 33.66
C ALA A 550 -30.58 45.07 32.16
N ASN A 551 -31.67 45.03 31.37
CA ASN A 551 -31.80 45.42 29.96
C ASN A 551 -32.28 46.90 29.89
N PRO A 552 -32.57 47.54 28.74
CA PRO A 552 -32.01 47.51 27.38
C PRO A 552 -31.56 48.92 26.91
N GLN A 553 -30.83 49.03 25.79
CA GLN A 553 -30.90 50.26 24.97
C GLN A 553 -31.01 49.98 23.46
N TYR A 554 -31.93 50.76 22.91
CA TYR A 554 -32.49 50.87 21.57
C TYR A 554 -31.49 51.52 20.59
N VAL A 555 -31.45 51.08 19.33
CA VAL A 555 -30.97 51.88 18.17
C VAL A 555 -31.85 51.53 16.95
N PRO A 556 -32.24 52.50 16.10
CA PRO A 556 -33.43 52.41 15.25
C PRO A 556 -33.17 51.90 13.82
N GLN A 557 -34.21 51.28 13.24
CA GLN A 557 -34.38 51.09 11.80
C GLN A 557 -34.65 52.43 11.11
N VAL A 558 -33.99 52.64 9.97
CA VAL A 558 -34.41 53.62 8.95
C VAL A 558 -34.80 52.83 7.72
N GLY A 559 -36.10 52.80 7.44
CA GLY A 559 -36.63 52.45 6.13
C GLY A 559 -36.68 53.69 5.24
N ASN A 560 -36.51 53.49 3.94
CA ASN A 560 -36.99 54.39 2.90
C ASN A 560 -37.64 53.53 1.81
N GLU A 561 -38.97 53.55 1.80
CA GLU A 561 -39.77 53.33 0.60
C GLU A 561 -39.81 54.64 -0.20
N TYR A 562 -39.86 54.57 -1.53
CA TYR A 562 -40.97 55.13 -2.35
C TYR A 562 -40.73 54.86 -3.85
N THR A 563 -41.65 54.07 -4.42
CA THR A 563 -42.37 54.20 -5.71
C THR A 563 -41.65 54.64 -6.99
N GLN A 564 -41.73 53.82 -8.06
CA GLN A 564 -42.86 53.77 -9.01
C GLN A 564 -42.91 52.41 -9.71
#